data_AF-A0A935I5B5-F1
#
_entry.id   AF-A0A935I5B5-F1
#
_cell.length_a   1.000
_cell.length_b   1.000
_cell.length_c   1.000
_cell.angle_alpha   90.00
_cell.angle_beta   90.00
_cell.angle_gamma   90.00
#
_symmetry.space_group_name_H-M   'P 1'
#
loop_
_entity.id
_entity.type
_entity.pdbx_description
1 polymer ?
#
loop_
_entity_poly.entity_id
_entity_poly.type
_entity_poly.pdbx_seq_one_letter_code
_entity_poly.pdbx_strand_id
1 'polypeptide(L)'
;MQSNKTLYLFLYFGLFNTVNINAQLNSRIFFKPSDSLNHTRILLAGAFTFCTYSTFSIGLYHAWYKKHNLTKFHNFNDFGEWQQMDKLGHLFNGYFQSDLCYNGALWTGINRKKSLWIGIGISQLFQTTIELFDGHSMDWGFSWPDIAANLVGSTFF
;
A
#
# COMPACT_ATOMS: atom_id res chain seq x y z
N MET A 1 -22.11 -43.15 -1.52
CA MET A 1 -21.58 -42.36 -0.38
C MET A 1 -21.31 -40.94 -0.86
N GLN A 2 -22.32 -40.08 -0.84
CA GLN A 2 -22.24 -38.71 -1.36
C GLN A 2 -21.84 -37.81 -0.20
N SER A 3 -20.64 -37.24 -0.31
CA SER A 3 -19.90 -36.58 0.77
C SER A 3 -20.62 -35.32 1.30
N ASN A 4 -20.76 -35.23 2.62
CA ASN A 4 -21.35 -34.14 3.43
C ASN A 4 -20.69 -32.75 3.27
N LYS A 5 -20.01 -32.45 2.16
CA LYS A 5 -19.26 -31.21 1.94
C LYS A 5 -20.15 -29.98 1.81
N THR A 6 -21.37 -30.13 1.31
CA THR A 6 -22.31 -29.01 1.14
C THR A 6 -22.84 -28.47 2.47
N LEU A 7 -22.95 -29.33 3.50
CA LEU A 7 -23.45 -28.93 4.82
C LEU A 7 -22.47 -28.03 5.58
N TYR A 8 -21.16 -28.27 5.41
CA TYR A 8 -20.11 -27.44 6.01
C TYR A 8 -20.02 -26.04 5.41
N LEU A 9 -20.34 -25.87 4.11
CA LEU A 9 -20.37 -24.56 3.47
C LEU A 9 -21.51 -23.68 4.01
N PHE A 10 -22.67 -24.26 4.30
CA PHE A 10 -23.79 -23.54 4.91
C PHE A 10 -23.55 -23.19 6.38
N LEU A 11 -22.87 -24.07 7.13
CA LEU A 11 -22.48 -23.80 8.52
C LEU A 11 -21.41 -22.70 8.63
N TYR A 12 -20.51 -22.59 7.64
CA TYR A 12 -19.51 -21.52 7.60
C TYR A 12 -20.14 -20.14 7.29
N PHE A 13 -21.20 -20.11 6.47
CA PHE A 13 -21.95 -18.86 6.17
C PHE A 13 -22.90 -18.44 7.30
N GLY A 14 -23.40 -19.39 8.10
CA GLY A 14 -24.32 -19.11 9.22
C GLY A 14 -23.64 -18.46 10.45
N LEU A 15 -22.34 -18.67 10.64
CA LEU A 15 -21.61 -18.21 11.82
C LEU A 15 -21.19 -16.72 11.79
N PHE A 16 -21.38 -16.01 10.68
CA PHE A 16 -21.02 -14.58 10.55
C PHE A 16 -22.18 -13.59 10.76
N ASN A 17 -23.41 -14.06 11.02
CA ASN A 17 -24.59 -13.19 11.02
C ASN A 17 -25.06 -12.67 12.41
N THR A 18 -24.24 -12.77 13.47
CA THR A 18 -24.61 -12.19 14.79
C THR A 18 -23.70 -11.05 15.21
N VAL A 19 -23.35 -10.16 14.28
CA VAL A 19 -22.75 -8.87 14.63
C VAL A 19 -23.86 -7.91 15.01
N ASN A 20 -23.95 -7.62 16.31
CA ASN A 20 -24.85 -6.65 16.93
C ASN A 20 -24.90 -5.31 16.16
N ILE A 21 -26.11 -4.87 15.78
CA ILE A 21 -26.38 -3.66 14.97
C ILE A 21 -26.31 -2.35 15.80
N ASN A 22 -25.64 -2.34 16.96
CA ASN A 22 -25.57 -1.14 17.83
C ASN A 22 -24.33 -0.23 17.58
N ALA A 23 -23.62 -0.38 16.46
CA ALA A 23 -22.35 0.33 16.20
C ALA A 23 -22.48 1.76 15.64
N GLN A 24 -23.68 2.25 15.35
CA GLN A 24 -23.87 3.44 14.50
C GLN A 24 -23.57 4.80 15.16
N LEU A 25 -23.44 4.86 16.50
CA LEU A 25 -23.11 6.12 17.20
C LEU A 25 -21.60 6.38 17.33
N ASN A 26 -20.76 5.35 17.36
CA ASN A 26 -19.31 5.49 17.56
C ASN A 26 -18.48 5.58 16.27
N SER A 27 -19.02 5.10 15.13
CA SER A 27 -18.28 5.05 13.87
C SER A 27 -17.94 6.43 13.31
N ARG A 28 -18.82 7.43 13.47
CA ARG A 28 -18.57 8.80 13.01
C ARG A 28 -17.42 9.49 13.76
N ILE A 29 -17.23 9.15 15.04
CA ILE A 29 -16.11 9.67 15.86
C ILE A 29 -14.80 8.99 15.46
N PHE A 30 -14.86 7.72 15.04
CA PHE A 30 -13.68 7.01 14.56
C PHE A 30 -13.09 7.69 13.34
N PHE A 31 -13.86 7.97 12.28
CA PHE A 31 -13.34 8.55 11.04
C PHE A 31 -12.89 10.02 11.16
N LYS A 32 -13.30 10.74 12.21
CA LYS A 32 -12.81 12.10 12.47
C LYS A 32 -11.33 12.05 12.90
N PRO A 33 -10.45 12.89 12.31
CA PRO A 33 -9.10 13.10 12.83
C PRO A 33 -9.08 13.50 14.30
N SER A 34 -8.09 13.01 15.03
CA SER A 34 -7.92 13.34 16.45
C SER A 34 -7.49 14.80 16.61
N ASP A 35 -8.12 15.54 17.53
CA ASP A 35 -7.82 16.97 17.76
C ASP A 35 -6.44 17.16 18.44
N SER A 36 -5.92 16.12 19.11
CA SER A 36 -4.57 16.05 19.69
C SER A 36 -3.89 14.74 19.30
N LEU A 37 -2.57 14.65 19.52
CA LEU A 37 -1.82 13.41 19.30
C LEU A 37 -2.44 12.25 20.11
N ASN A 38 -2.77 11.17 19.41
CA ASN A 38 -3.34 9.97 20.00
C ASN A 38 -2.37 8.79 19.81
N HIS A 39 -1.66 8.40 20.87
CA HIS A 39 -0.65 7.35 20.84
C HIS A 39 -1.19 5.98 20.43
N THR A 40 -2.42 5.64 20.83
CA THR A 40 -3.06 4.39 20.42
C THR A 40 -3.32 4.39 18.92
N ARG A 41 -3.84 5.49 18.35
CA ARG A 41 -4.06 5.60 16.90
C ARG A 41 -2.74 5.59 16.12
N ILE A 42 -1.68 6.20 16.65
CA ILE A 42 -0.33 6.14 16.06
C ILE A 42 0.17 4.69 16.02
N LEU A 43 0.08 3.96 17.13
CA LEU A 43 0.49 2.56 17.18
C LEU A 43 -0.31 1.70 16.20
N LEU A 44 -1.63 1.91 16.13
CA LEU A 44 -2.51 1.20 15.19
C LEU A 44 -2.17 1.51 13.73
N ALA A 45 -2.02 2.79 13.37
CA ALA A 45 -1.67 3.21 12.02
C ALA A 45 -0.27 2.69 11.61
N GLY A 46 0.70 2.74 12.53
CA GLY A 46 2.04 2.20 12.33
C GLY A 46 2.05 0.69 12.14
N ALA A 47 1.36 -0.05 13.00
CA ALA A 47 1.23 -1.51 12.88
C ALA A 47 0.52 -1.91 11.59
N PHE A 48 -0.56 -1.21 11.23
CA PHE A 48 -1.26 -1.43 9.97
C PHE A 48 -0.37 -1.17 8.76
N THR A 49 0.39 -0.06 8.76
CA THR A 49 1.34 0.27 7.70
C THR A 49 2.42 -0.80 7.57
N PHE A 50 3.01 -1.23 8.70
CA PHE A 50 4.03 -2.27 8.72
C PHE A 50 3.53 -3.62 8.18
N CYS A 51 2.35 -4.05 8.63
CA CYS A 51 1.73 -5.27 8.12
C CYS A 51 1.42 -5.16 6.63
N THR A 52 0.84 -4.03 6.20
CA THR A 52 0.51 -3.79 4.78
C THR A 52 1.76 -3.82 3.91
N TYR A 53 2.83 -3.12 4.32
CA TYR A 53 4.10 -3.12 3.61
C TYR A 53 4.71 -4.52 3.54
N SER A 54 4.75 -5.24 4.66
CA SER A 54 5.30 -6.60 4.70
C SER A 54 4.52 -7.56 3.79
N THR A 55 3.18 -7.51 3.86
CA THR A 55 2.31 -8.30 3.00
C THR A 55 2.45 -7.91 1.54
N PHE A 56 2.56 -6.61 1.24
CA PHE A 56 2.80 -6.12 -0.11
C PHE A 56 4.13 -6.64 -0.66
N SER A 57 5.25 -6.44 0.03
CA SER A 57 6.57 -6.81 -0.49
C SER A 57 6.72 -8.33 -0.65
N ILE A 58 6.26 -9.12 0.32
CA ILE A 58 6.26 -10.60 0.23
C ILE A 58 5.32 -11.04 -0.89
N GLY A 59 4.10 -10.50 -0.93
CA GLY A 59 3.10 -10.82 -1.93
C GLY A 59 3.57 -10.50 -3.34
N LEU A 60 4.13 -9.30 -3.55
CA LEU A 60 4.70 -8.84 -4.80
C LEU A 60 5.82 -9.77 -5.27
N TYR A 61 6.77 -10.09 -4.38
CA TYR A 61 7.85 -11.02 -4.71
C TYR A 61 7.31 -12.38 -5.15
N HIS A 62 6.37 -12.97 -4.39
CA HIS A 62 5.84 -14.29 -4.69
C HIS A 62 4.92 -14.33 -5.92
N ALA A 63 4.13 -13.28 -6.14
CA ALA A 63 3.16 -13.20 -7.23
C ALA A 63 3.84 -12.89 -8.58
N TRP A 64 4.82 -11.98 -8.54
CA TRP A 64 5.51 -11.42 -9.71
C TRP A 64 6.93 -12.00 -9.83
N TYR A 65 7.88 -11.53 -9.01
CA TYR A 65 9.32 -11.75 -9.23
C TYR A 65 9.83 -13.18 -9.06
N LYS A 66 9.21 -14.01 -8.22
CA LYS A 66 9.66 -15.39 -7.94
C LYS A 66 9.75 -16.27 -9.19
N LYS A 67 9.01 -15.92 -10.25
CA LYS A 67 8.94 -16.67 -11.51
C LYS A 67 9.99 -16.23 -12.53
N HIS A 68 10.71 -15.16 -12.25
CA HIS A 68 11.71 -14.57 -13.15
C HIS A 68 13.12 -14.91 -12.67
N ASN A 69 14.06 -14.92 -13.61
CA ASN A 69 15.47 -15.10 -13.26
C ASN A 69 16.00 -13.84 -12.58
N LEU A 70 16.72 -14.01 -11.48
CA LEU A 70 17.36 -12.89 -10.79
C LEU A 70 18.78 -12.66 -11.31
N THR A 71 19.16 -11.39 -11.42
CA THR A 71 20.50 -10.95 -11.82
C THR A 71 21.16 -10.09 -10.75
N LYS A 72 22.42 -9.71 -10.99
CA LYS A 72 23.02 -8.60 -10.25
C LYS A 72 22.21 -7.33 -10.50
N PHE A 73 22.20 -6.45 -9.51
CA PHE A 73 21.53 -5.17 -9.61
C PHE A 73 22.00 -4.42 -10.88
N HIS A 74 21.06 -3.90 -11.64
CA HIS A 74 21.33 -3.12 -12.83
C HIS A 74 20.25 -2.05 -13.04
N ASN A 75 20.64 -0.98 -13.72
CA ASN A 75 19.71 0.08 -14.12
C ASN A 75 19.15 -0.23 -15.50
N PHE A 76 17.95 0.26 -15.77
CA PHE A 76 17.31 0.23 -17.07
C PHE A 76 16.72 1.60 -17.40
N ASN A 77 16.55 1.89 -18.69
CA ASN A 77 15.91 3.13 -19.13
C ASN A 77 14.69 2.79 -19.98
N ASP A 78 13.55 2.65 -19.32
CA ASP A 78 12.24 2.39 -19.92
C ASP A 78 11.47 3.67 -20.30
N PHE A 79 12.13 4.83 -20.36
CA PHE A 79 11.44 6.09 -20.66
C PHE A 79 10.67 6.03 -21.98
N GLY A 80 11.05 5.19 -22.94
CA GLY A 80 10.33 5.01 -24.21
C GLY A 80 9.26 3.91 -24.21
N GLU A 81 9.10 3.18 -23.11
CA GLU A 81 8.29 1.98 -23.07
C GLU A 81 6.81 2.24 -22.79
N TRP A 82 5.99 1.30 -23.25
CA TRP A 82 4.56 1.20 -22.99
C TRP A 82 3.77 2.51 -23.16
N GLN A 83 4.17 3.38 -24.08
CA GLN A 83 3.54 4.68 -24.34
C GLN A 83 3.38 5.52 -23.06
N GLN A 84 4.33 5.46 -22.12
CA GLN A 84 4.28 6.15 -20.82
C GLN A 84 3.19 5.69 -19.84
N MET A 85 2.46 4.60 -20.14
CA MET A 85 1.41 4.12 -19.23
C MET A 85 1.97 3.74 -17.85
N ASP A 86 3.17 3.19 -17.86
CA ASP A 86 3.95 2.88 -16.68
C ASP A 86 4.27 4.13 -15.82
N LYS A 87 4.82 5.17 -16.47
CA LYS A 87 5.09 6.50 -15.86
C LYS A 87 3.82 7.13 -15.27
N LEU A 88 2.69 7.00 -15.95
CA LEU A 88 1.38 7.45 -15.43
C LEU A 88 0.93 6.63 -14.22
N GLY A 89 1.23 5.33 -14.20
CA GLY A 89 1.04 4.46 -13.05
C GLY A 89 1.85 4.94 -11.84
N HIS A 90 3.14 5.22 -12.01
CA HIS A 90 4.02 5.76 -10.98
C HIS A 90 3.54 7.10 -10.43
N LEU A 91 3.15 8.02 -11.32
CA LEU A 91 2.57 9.31 -10.93
C LEU A 91 1.28 9.14 -10.11
N PHE A 92 0.33 8.37 -10.64
CA PHE A 92 -0.97 8.17 -10.00
C PHE A 92 -0.83 7.46 -8.65
N ASN A 93 -0.05 6.39 -8.61
CA ASN A 93 0.14 5.60 -7.40
C ASN A 93 0.93 6.39 -6.34
N GLY A 94 1.93 7.17 -6.76
CA GLY A 94 2.63 8.14 -5.91
C GLY A 94 1.66 9.12 -5.25
N TYR A 95 0.81 9.78 -6.06
CA TYR A 95 -0.21 10.71 -5.56
C TYR A 95 -1.16 10.02 -4.57
N PHE A 96 -1.74 8.90 -4.99
CA PHE A 96 -2.78 8.22 -4.22
C PHE A 96 -2.25 7.68 -2.89
N GLN A 97 -1.09 7.04 -2.90
CA GLN A 97 -0.48 6.52 -1.68
C GLN A 97 -0.10 7.64 -0.72
N SER A 98 0.44 8.75 -1.23
CA SER A 98 0.80 9.88 -0.39
C SER A 98 -0.41 10.55 0.24
N ASP A 99 -1.50 10.78 -0.51
CA ASP A 99 -2.75 11.31 0.04
C ASP A 99 -3.37 10.38 1.09
N LEU A 100 -3.41 9.07 0.81
CA LEU A 100 -3.93 8.08 1.73
C LEU A 100 -3.14 8.07 3.05
N CYS A 101 -1.81 8.03 2.97
CA CYS A 101 -0.94 8.00 4.13
C CYS A 101 -0.92 9.33 4.89
N TYR A 102 -1.04 10.46 4.18
CA TYR A 102 -1.21 11.78 4.78
C TYR A 102 -2.48 11.86 5.64
N ASN A 103 -3.62 11.45 5.08
CA ASN A 103 -4.89 11.44 5.80
C ASN A 103 -4.87 10.42 6.95
N GLY A 104 -4.21 9.27 6.77
CA GLY A 104 -3.95 8.30 7.84
C GLY A 104 -3.13 8.88 9.00
N ALA A 105 -2.11 9.69 8.72
CA ALA A 105 -1.32 10.38 9.74
C ALA A 105 -2.10 11.51 10.42
N LEU A 106 -2.88 12.30 9.66
CA LEU A 106 -3.81 13.28 10.24
C LEU A 106 -4.81 12.63 11.18
N TRP A 107 -5.30 11.44 10.82
CA TRP A 107 -6.27 10.70 11.62
C TRP A 107 -5.80 10.42 13.06
N THR A 108 -4.48 10.30 13.26
CA THR A 108 -3.86 10.09 14.58
C THR A 108 -3.60 11.38 15.36
N GLY A 109 -3.91 12.55 14.80
CA GLY A 109 -3.64 13.86 15.39
C GLY A 109 -2.22 14.38 15.17
N ILE A 110 -1.47 13.80 14.23
CA ILE A 110 -0.18 14.36 13.80
C ILE A 110 -0.44 15.66 13.02
N ASN A 111 0.40 16.67 13.23
CA ASN A 111 0.24 17.95 12.53
C ASN A 111 0.47 17.81 11.02
N ARG A 112 -0.17 18.69 10.25
CA ARG A 112 -0.16 18.66 8.77
C ARG A 112 1.24 18.54 8.16
N LYS A 113 2.22 19.30 8.66
CA LYS A 113 3.59 19.28 8.10
C LYS A 113 4.26 17.93 8.28
N LYS A 114 4.13 17.30 9.46
CA LYS A 114 4.66 15.96 9.71
C LYS A 114 3.89 14.90 8.92
N SER A 115 2.56 15.02 8.84
CA SER A 115 1.73 14.11 8.05
C SER A 115 2.10 14.16 6.57
N LEU A 116 2.44 15.33 6.01
CA LEU A 116 2.89 15.49 4.63
C LEU A 116 4.13 14.63 4.35
N TRP A 117 5.17 14.77 5.20
CA TRP A 117 6.39 13.99 5.06
C TRP A 117 6.18 12.49 5.29
N ILE A 118 5.27 12.11 6.18
CA ILE A 118 4.89 10.70 6.36
C ILE A 118 4.21 10.16 5.10
N GLY A 119 3.31 10.92 4.49
CA GLY A 119 2.65 10.54 3.24
C GLY A 119 3.62 10.34 2.08
N ILE A 120 4.52 11.30 1.87
CA ILE A 120 5.59 11.21 0.86
C ILE A 120 6.49 10.01 1.15
N GLY A 121 6.99 9.89 2.38
CA GLY A 121 7.97 8.86 2.76
C GLY A 121 7.42 7.44 2.64
N ILE A 122 6.17 7.20 3.06
CA ILE A 122 5.56 5.86 2.93
C ILE A 122 5.31 5.55 1.45
N SER A 123 4.80 6.48 0.64
CA SER A 123 4.64 6.23 -0.80
C SER A 123 5.96 5.87 -1.47
N GLN A 124 7.02 6.65 -1.20
CA GLN A 124 8.35 6.38 -1.75
C GLN A 124 8.90 5.01 -1.31
N LEU A 125 8.64 4.59 -0.07
CA LEU A 125 9.02 3.26 0.40
C LEU A 125 8.38 2.16 -0.46
N PHE A 126 7.08 2.25 -0.73
CA PHE A 126 6.38 1.24 -1.54
C PHE A 126 6.84 1.26 -3.00
N GLN A 127 6.92 2.44 -3.63
CA GLN A 127 7.33 2.54 -5.03
C GLN A 127 8.78 2.10 -5.24
N THR A 128 9.71 2.57 -4.40
CA THR A 128 11.14 2.20 -4.53
C THR A 128 11.35 0.70 -4.29
N THR A 129 10.48 0.04 -3.52
CA THR A 129 10.55 -1.42 -3.37
C THR A 129 10.31 -2.16 -4.69
N ILE A 130 9.41 -1.65 -5.54
CA ILE A 130 9.17 -2.18 -6.89
C ILE A 130 10.44 -2.00 -7.73
N GLU A 131 10.98 -0.78 -7.81
CA GLU A 131 12.20 -0.47 -8.56
C GLU A 131 13.41 -1.31 -8.13
N LEU A 132 13.53 -1.57 -6.82
CA LEU A 132 14.60 -2.42 -6.30
C LEU A 132 14.44 -3.88 -6.72
N PHE A 133 13.21 -4.39 -6.77
CA PHE A 133 12.95 -5.73 -7.29
C PHE A 133 13.17 -5.80 -8.80
N ASP A 134 12.77 -4.76 -9.55
CA ASP A 134 13.05 -4.65 -10.98
C ASP A 134 14.55 -4.62 -11.25
N GLY A 135 15.34 -3.87 -10.48
CA GLY A 135 16.80 -3.84 -10.60
C GLY A 135 17.49 -5.21 -10.48
N HIS A 136 16.83 -6.19 -9.86
CA HIS A 136 17.32 -7.57 -9.76
C HIS A 136 16.63 -8.56 -10.70
N SER A 137 15.64 -8.14 -11.50
CA SER A 137 15.00 -8.98 -12.49
C SER A 137 15.87 -9.11 -13.74
N MET A 138 15.78 -10.22 -14.48
CA MET A 138 16.40 -10.31 -15.81
C MET A 138 15.59 -9.56 -16.88
N ASP A 139 14.29 -9.39 -16.65
CA ASP A 139 13.33 -8.89 -17.65
C ASP A 139 13.03 -7.38 -17.50
N TRP A 140 13.34 -6.81 -16.33
CA TRP A 140 13.19 -5.39 -15.99
C TRP A 140 14.46 -4.90 -15.30
N GLY A 141 14.57 -3.60 -15.01
CA GLY A 141 15.69 -3.03 -14.26
C GLY A 141 15.29 -1.79 -13.49
N PHE A 142 16.18 -1.30 -12.63
CA PHE A 142 15.90 -0.12 -11.80
C PHE A 142 15.82 1.12 -12.69
N SER A 143 14.69 1.83 -12.65
CA SER A 143 14.40 2.94 -13.55
C SER A 143 14.46 4.29 -12.85
N TRP A 144 15.40 5.13 -13.27
CA TRP A 144 15.46 6.54 -12.83
C TRP A 144 14.25 7.37 -13.29
N PRO A 145 13.74 7.19 -14.53
CA PRO A 145 12.44 7.73 -14.92
C PRO A 145 11.31 7.42 -13.95
N ASP A 146 11.20 6.17 -13.49
CA ASP A 146 10.12 5.77 -12.58
C ASP A 146 10.31 6.34 -11.19
N ILE A 147 11.53 6.36 -10.66
CA ILE A 147 11.86 7.10 -9.42
C ILE A 147 11.45 8.57 -9.51
N ALA A 148 11.70 9.22 -10.65
CA ALA A 148 11.28 10.61 -10.86
C ALA A 148 9.76 10.75 -10.92
N ALA A 149 9.07 9.87 -11.65
CA ALA A 149 7.61 9.84 -11.74
C ALA A 149 6.96 9.59 -10.37
N ASN A 150 7.50 8.65 -9.59
CA ASN A 150 7.11 8.37 -8.20
C ASN A 150 7.23 9.63 -7.34
N LEU A 151 8.37 10.32 -7.41
CA LEU A 151 8.61 11.54 -6.63
C LEU A 151 7.64 12.67 -7.01
N VAL A 152 7.43 12.89 -8.31
CA VAL A 152 6.46 13.88 -8.79
C VAL A 152 5.05 13.54 -8.30
N GLY A 153 4.60 12.30 -8.49
CA GLY A 153 3.29 11.85 -8.03
C GLY A 153 3.09 12.09 -6.53
N SER A 154 4.05 11.62 -5.74
CA SER A 154 4.02 11.74 -4.27
C SER A 154 4.10 13.18 -3.74
N THR A 155 4.41 14.19 -4.56
CA THR A 155 4.51 15.59 -4.11
C THR A 155 3.36 16.48 -4.60
N PHE A 156 2.51 15.98 -5.49
CA PHE A 156 1.43 16.75 -6.14
C PHE A 156 0.05 16.59 -5.50
N PHE A 157 -0.04 15.95 -4.33
CA PHE A 157 -1.30 15.63 -3.64
C PHE A 157 -1.78 16.69 -2.64
#